data_AF-A0A954PQ93-F1
#
_entry.id   AF-A0A954PQ93-F1
#
_cell.length_a   1.000
_cell.length_b   1.000
_cell.length_c   1.000
_cell.angle_alpha   90.00
_cell.angle_beta   90.00
_cell.angle_gamma   90.00
#
_symmetry.space_group_name_H-M   'P 1'
#
loop_
_entity.id
_entity.type
_entity.pdbx_description
1 polymer ?
#
loop_
_entity_poly.entity_id
_entity_poly.type
_entity_poly.pdbx_seq_one_letter_code
_entity_poly.pdbx_strand_id
1 'polypeptide(L)'
;MDAQATFDIVAQQFREIALLESTKALLEWDERTGLPAQAGGYRAAQITLLSGLIHRRKTQPQLGEQLESLSDSELASDPHSAPGATIARLLKDYRRNTRLPVELVEALSTATVLGQQAWERARAADHWKTFAPHLQEIFSLRRQEAEFLRQDGEPLYDTLLDQYEEGARSKALTATFASLRDELVCLV
;
A
#
# COMPACT_ATOMS: atom_id res chain seq x y z
N MET A 1 26.23 4.38 17.64
CA MET A 1 25.29 3.55 18.42
C MET A 1 25.55 2.11 18.02
N ASP A 2 25.43 1.13 18.92
CA ASP A 2 25.56 -0.28 18.54
C ASP A 2 24.49 -0.66 17.50
N ALA A 3 24.82 -1.54 16.56
CA ALA A 3 23.91 -1.98 15.50
C ALA A 3 22.68 -2.68 16.09
N GLN A 4 22.87 -3.48 17.14
CA GLN A 4 21.76 -4.14 17.82
C GLN A 4 20.82 -3.13 18.49
N ALA A 5 21.37 -2.13 19.19
CA ALA A 5 20.56 -1.08 19.80
C ALA A 5 19.76 -0.27 18.76
N THR A 6 20.38 0.01 17.61
CA THR A 6 19.69 0.70 16.49
C THR A 6 18.57 -0.16 15.91
N PHE A 7 18.82 -1.46 15.73
CA PHE A 7 17.82 -2.41 15.26
C PHE A 7 16.63 -2.48 16.22
N ASP A 8 16.87 -2.54 17.52
CA ASP A 8 15.80 -2.61 18.54
C ASP A 8 14.94 -1.33 18.54
N ILE A 9 15.55 -0.16 18.34
CA ILE A 9 14.83 1.11 18.17
C ILE A 9 13.94 1.07 16.94
N VAL A 10 14.48 0.68 15.78
CA VAL A 10 13.71 0.57 14.53
C VAL A 10 12.58 -0.45 14.68
N ALA A 11 12.85 -1.61 15.28
CA ALA A 11 11.84 -2.62 15.55
C ALA A 11 10.71 -2.08 16.43
N GLN A 12 11.03 -1.30 17.46
CA GLN A 12 10.02 -0.66 18.30
C GLN A 12 9.19 0.39 17.54
N GLN A 13 9.82 1.21 16.69
CA GLN A 13 9.09 2.15 15.82
C GLN A 13 8.11 1.43 14.88
N PHE A 14 8.54 0.31 14.27
CA PHE A 14 7.66 -0.48 13.40
C PHE A 14 6.56 -1.22 14.15
N ARG A 15 6.77 -1.60 15.42
CA ARG A 15 5.69 -2.11 16.28
C ARG A 15 4.62 -1.04 16.50
N GLU A 16 5.00 0.21 16.76
CA GLU A 16 4.02 1.31 16.88
C GLU A 16 3.26 1.54 15.57
N ILE A 17 3.95 1.52 14.44
CA ILE A 17 3.33 1.63 13.11
C ILE A 17 2.33 0.48 12.90
N ALA A 18 2.70 -0.76 13.23
CA ALA A 18 1.83 -1.91 13.10
C ALA A 18 0.56 -1.81 13.98
N LEU A 19 0.66 -1.21 15.17
CA LEU A 19 -0.51 -0.94 16.03
C LEU A 19 -1.46 0.11 15.42
N LEU A 20 -0.91 1.15 14.78
CA LEU A 20 -1.71 2.13 14.06
C LEU A 20 -2.38 1.49 12.83
N GLU A 21 -1.66 0.66 12.09
CA GLU A 21 -2.19 -0.07 10.93
C GLU A 21 -3.29 -1.04 11.32
N SER A 22 -3.12 -1.80 12.40
CA SER A 22 -4.15 -2.74 12.88
C SER A 22 -5.39 -2.01 13.42
N THR A 23 -5.20 -0.84 14.06
CA THR A 23 -6.31 0.03 14.45
C THR A 23 -7.07 0.54 13.23
N LYS A 24 -6.36 0.97 12.18
CA LYS A 24 -6.97 1.37 10.90
C LYS A 24 -7.76 0.22 10.28
N ALA A 25 -7.17 -0.98 10.25
CA ALA A 25 -7.82 -2.18 9.71
C ALA A 25 -9.12 -2.54 10.47
N LEU A 26 -9.15 -2.36 11.78
CA LEU A 26 -10.38 -2.54 12.57
C LEU A 26 -11.48 -1.54 12.16
N LEU A 27 -11.12 -0.28 11.90
CA LEU A 27 -12.06 0.74 11.43
C LEU A 27 -12.59 0.43 10.02
N GLU A 28 -11.73 -0.06 9.13
CA GLU A 28 -12.12 -0.52 7.78
C GLU A 28 -13.03 -1.75 7.85
N TRP A 29 -12.79 -2.66 8.80
CA TRP A 29 -13.69 -3.79 9.05
C TRP A 29 -15.06 -3.33 9.56
N ASP A 30 -15.09 -2.45 10.58
CA ASP A 30 -16.33 -1.94 11.15
C ASP A 30 -17.17 -1.18 10.12
N GLU A 31 -16.51 -0.49 9.18
CA GLU A 31 -17.16 0.22 8.07
C GLU A 31 -18.08 -0.71 7.27
N ARG A 32 -17.66 -1.96 7.09
CA ARG A 32 -18.31 -2.95 6.23
C ARG A 32 -19.24 -3.89 6.98
N THR A 33 -19.37 -3.74 8.30
CA THR A 33 -20.14 -4.69 9.12
C THR A 33 -21.17 -4.01 10.02
N GLY A 34 -20.83 -2.90 10.67
CA GLY A 34 -21.65 -2.30 11.72
C GLY A 34 -21.82 -0.79 11.65
N LEU A 35 -21.06 -0.09 10.80
CA LEU A 35 -21.10 1.36 10.72
C LEU A 35 -22.48 1.88 10.27
N PRO A 36 -23.09 2.84 11.01
CA PRO A 36 -24.32 3.49 10.57
C PRO A 36 -24.14 4.20 9.23
N ALA A 37 -25.14 4.15 8.34
CA ALA A 37 -25.07 4.69 6.98
C ALA A 37 -24.68 6.18 6.89
N GLN A 38 -25.01 6.98 7.91
CA GLN A 38 -24.68 8.41 7.95
C GLN A 38 -23.27 8.70 8.50
N ALA A 39 -22.59 7.71 9.07
CA ALA A 39 -21.26 7.88 9.67
C ALA A 39 -20.10 7.73 8.67
N GLY A 40 -20.39 7.45 7.39
CA GLY A 40 -19.37 7.21 6.36
C GLY A 40 -18.35 8.35 6.21
N GLY A 41 -18.78 9.60 6.29
CA GLY A 41 -17.89 10.76 6.20
C GLY A 41 -16.93 10.88 7.39
N TYR A 42 -17.39 10.57 8.60
CA TYR A 42 -16.53 10.55 9.79
C TYR A 42 -15.55 9.38 9.76
N ARG A 43 -15.98 8.19 9.31
CA ARG A 43 -15.09 7.05 9.09
C ARG A 43 -13.99 7.35 8.08
N ALA A 44 -14.33 8.02 6.98
CA ALA A 44 -13.34 8.48 6.00
C ALA A 44 -12.29 9.39 6.65
N ALA A 45 -12.71 10.36 7.47
CA ALA A 45 -11.76 11.24 8.17
C ALA A 45 -10.82 10.48 9.12
N GLN A 46 -11.32 9.47 9.86
CA GLN A 46 -10.50 8.65 10.74
C GLN A 46 -9.44 7.85 9.95
N ILE A 47 -9.84 7.18 8.87
CA ILE A 47 -8.95 6.36 8.03
C ILE A 47 -7.91 7.24 7.34
N THR A 48 -8.29 8.41 6.84
CA THR A 48 -7.37 9.37 6.21
C THR A 48 -6.35 9.90 7.19
N LEU A 49 -6.75 10.32 8.39
CA LEU A 49 -5.84 10.78 9.43
C LEU A 49 -4.81 9.69 9.79
N LEU A 50 -5.27 8.46 10.04
CA LEU A 50 -4.38 7.34 10.35
C LEU A 50 -3.43 7.03 9.20
N SER A 51 -3.92 7.04 7.95
CA SER A 51 -3.10 6.81 6.77
C SER A 51 -1.97 7.84 6.66
N GLY A 52 -2.27 9.11 6.86
CA GLY A 52 -1.26 10.18 6.87
C GLY A 52 -0.25 10.04 8.01
N LEU A 53 -0.70 9.70 9.21
CA LEU A 53 0.19 9.47 10.36
C LEU A 53 1.12 8.27 10.14
N ILE A 54 0.59 7.16 9.63
CA ILE A 54 1.35 5.96 9.28
C ILE A 54 2.39 6.29 8.21
N HIS A 55 1.98 6.97 7.14
CA HIS A 55 2.88 7.37 6.05
C HIS A 55 4.02 8.25 6.56
N ARG A 56 3.70 9.32 7.29
CA ARG A 56 4.71 10.22 7.87
C ARG A 56 5.70 9.48 8.75
N ARG A 57 5.28 8.48 9.53
CA ARG A 57 6.17 7.65 10.35
C ARG A 57 7.05 6.72 9.51
N LYS A 58 6.51 6.15 8.44
CA LYS A 58 7.24 5.27 7.51
C LYS A 58 8.23 6.02 6.61
N THR A 59 8.15 7.35 6.53
CA THR A 59 8.99 8.16 5.63
C THR A 59 9.82 9.22 6.36
N GLN A 60 10.03 9.08 7.67
CA GLN A 60 10.87 10.04 8.42
C GLN A 60 12.34 9.94 7.99
N PRO A 61 13.04 11.06 7.77
CA PRO A 61 14.45 11.03 7.37
C PRO A 61 15.34 10.23 8.34
N GLN A 62 15.09 10.36 9.65
CA GLN A 62 15.83 9.64 10.69
C GLN A 62 15.67 8.12 10.55
N LEU A 63 14.50 7.64 10.16
CA LEU A 63 14.28 6.22 9.92
C LEU A 63 15.11 5.74 8.72
N GLY A 64 15.22 6.55 7.67
CA GLY A 64 16.09 6.27 6.53
C GLY A 64 17.55 6.14 6.95
N GLU A 65 18.08 7.10 7.71
CA GLU A 65 19.46 7.07 8.21
C GLU A 65 19.73 5.81 9.05
N GLN A 66 18.78 5.42 9.91
CA GLN A 66 18.88 4.20 10.72
C GLN A 66 18.88 2.94 9.86
N LEU A 67 17.99 2.85 8.87
CA LEU A 67 17.90 1.69 7.98
C LEU A 67 19.12 1.53 7.07
N GLU A 68 19.65 2.63 6.53
CA GLU A 68 20.89 2.62 5.73
C GLU A 68 22.07 2.16 6.61
N SER A 69 22.23 2.73 7.80
CA SER A 69 23.27 2.32 8.77
C SER A 69 23.16 0.83 9.16
N LEU A 70 21.94 0.32 9.36
CA LEU A 70 21.71 -1.10 9.64
C LEU A 70 22.06 -1.99 8.45
N SER A 71 21.81 -1.54 7.22
CA SER A 71 22.13 -2.29 6.01
C SER A 71 23.64 -2.47 5.79
N ASP A 72 24.46 -1.57 6.32
CA ASP A 72 25.92 -1.65 6.29
C ASP A 72 26.51 -2.45 7.49
N SER A 73 25.67 -2.91 8.42
CA SER A 73 26.11 -3.60 9.64
C SER A 73 26.22 -5.12 9.51
N GLU A 74 26.91 -5.77 10.46
CA GLU A 74 27.01 -7.23 10.50
C GLU A 74 25.65 -7.94 10.62
N LEU A 75 24.61 -7.27 11.16
CA LEU A 75 23.25 -7.81 11.23
C LEU A 75 22.61 -8.03 9.86
N ALA A 76 23.08 -7.31 8.83
CA ALA A 76 22.62 -7.45 7.46
C ALA A 76 23.50 -8.39 6.62
N SER A 77 24.56 -8.97 7.20
CA SER A 77 25.52 -9.82 6.46
C SER A 77 24.89 -11.09 5.89
N ASP A 78 23.95 -11.69 6.62
CA ASP A 78 23.12 -12.79 6.14
C ASP A 78 21.70 -12.27 5.80
N PRO A 79 21.35 -12.13 4.50
CA PRO A 79 20.03 -11.67 4.09
C PRO A 79 18.90 -12.66 4.41
N HIS A 80 19.22 -13.91 4.75
CA HIS A 80 18.26 -14.93 5.15
C HIS A 80 18.09 -15.03 6.68
N SER A 81 18.94 -14.36 7.45
CA SER A 81 18.73 -14.20 8.88
C SER A 81 17.49 -13.32 9.15
N ALA A 82 16.86 -13.50 10.31
CA ALA A 82 15.70 -12.68 10.67
C ALA A 82 16.02 -11.16 10.70
N PRO A 83 17.15 -10.69 11.28
CA PRO A 83 17.53 -9.28 11.22
C PRO A 83 17.82 -8.82 9.78
N GLY A 84 18.61 -9.58 9.01
CA GLY A 84 18.99 -9.21 7.64
C GLY A 84 17.78 -9.10 6.71
N ALA A 85 16.87 -10.07 6.74
CA ALA A 85 15.62 -10.04 5.97
C ALA A 85 14.73 -8.85 6.37
N THR A 86 14.64 -8.56 7.67
CA THR A 86 13.87 -7.41 8.18
C THR A 86 14.46 -6.11 7.67
N ILE A 87 15.77 -5.90 7.82
CA ILE A 87 16.47 -4.68 7.37
C ILE A 87 16.26 -4.47 5.86
N ALA A 88 16.50 -5.51 5.06
CA ALA A 88 16.35 -5.43 3.60
C ALA A 88 14.93 -5.05 3.19
N ARG A 89 13.91 -5.67 3.82
CA ARG A 89 12.50 -5.39 3.53
C ARG A 89 12.12 -3.96 3.94
N LEU A 90 12.46 -3.55 5.16
CA LEU A 90 12.11 -2.22 5.67
C LEU A 90 12.80 -1.12 4.87
N LEU A 91 14.06 -1.31 4.47
CA LEU A 91 14.78 -0.34 3.64
C LEU A 91 14.18 -0.22 2.24
N LYS A 92 13.81 -1.35 1.62
CA LYS A 92 13.09 -1.35 0.33
C LYS A 92 11.77 -0.58 0.44
N ASP A 93 10.98 -0.88 1.47
CA ASP A 93 9.69 -0.23 1.71
C ASP A 93 9.86 1.27 2.00
N TYR A 94 10.86 1.66 2.80
CA TYR A 94 11.18 3.06 3.07
C TYR A 94 11.49 3.83 1.77
N ARG A 95 12.46 3.34 0.99
CA ARG A 95 12.87 3.97 -0.29
C ARG A 95 11.71 4.09 -1.28
N ARG A 96 10.76 3.15 -1.24
CA ARG A 96 9.56 3.20 -2.07
C ARG A 96 8.54 4.21 -1.54
N ASN A 97 8.25 4.18 -0.24
CA ASN A 97 7.24 5.04 0.38
C ASN A 97 7.64 6.53 0.36
N THR A 98 8.92 6.84 0.50
CA THR A 98 9.41 8.24 0.46
C THR A 98 9.20 8.94 -0.88
N ARG A 99 8.95 8.18 -1.96
CA ARG A 99 8.64 8.72 -3.28
C ARG A 99 7.21 9.24 -3.39
N LEU A 100 6.34 8.87 -2.44
CA LEU A 100 4.94 9.28 -2.44
C LEU A 100 4.73 10.50 -1.55
N PRO A 101 4.18 11.61 -2.07
CA PRO A 101 3.72 12.73 -1.26
C PRO A 101 2.63 12.28 -0.28
N VAL A 102 2.63 12.82 0.93
CA VAL A 102 1.63 12.46 1.96
C VAL A 102 0.23 12.86 1.53
N GLU A 103 0.09 13.96 0.80
CA GLU A 103 -1.18 14.46 0.27
C GLU A 103 -1.80 13.48 -0.71
N LEU A 104 -0.98 12.81 -1.53
CA LEU A 104 -1.46 11.78 -2.46
C LEU A 104 -1.97 10.54 -1.70
N VAL A 105 -1.26 10.13 -0.64
CA VAL A 105 -1.68 9.00 0.21
C VAL A 105 -3.01 9.32 0.91
N GLU A 106 -3.13 10.50 1.49
CA GLU A 106 -4.36 10.95 2.17
C GLU A 106 -5.54 11.08 1.18
N ALA A 107 -5.31 11.63 -0.02
CA ALA A 107 -6.32 11.74 -1.06
C ALA A 107 -6.79 10.35 -1.54
N LEU A 108 -5.86 9.44 -1.80
CA LEU A 108 -6.18 8.08 -2.25
C LEU A 108 -6.95 7.27 -1.19
N SER A 109 -6.56 7.38 0.08
CA SER A 109 -7.31 6.78 1.19
C SER A 109 -8.75 7.31 1.25
N THR A 110 -8.92 8.63 1.19
CA THR A 110 -10.24 9.27 1.22
C THR A 110 -11.11 8.81 0.05
N ALA A 111 -10.58 8.88 -1.17
CA ALA A 111 -11.29 8.49 -2.39
C ALA A 111 -11.71 7.01 -2.36
N THR A 112 -10.86 6.13 -1.83
CA THR A 112 -11.14 4.69 -1.73
C THR A 112 -12.28 4.39 -0.76
N VAL A 113 -12.29 5.04 0.41
CA VAL A 113 -13.37 4.87 1.41
C VAL A 113 -14.71 5.36 0.85
N LEU A 114 -14.74 6.58 0.31
CA LEU A 114 -15.97 7.14 -0.28
C LEU A 114 -16.44 6.33 -1.49
N GLY A 115 -15.49 5.86 -2.31
CA GLY A 115 -15.76 5.00 -3.46
C GLY A 115 -16.35 3.65 -3.07
N GLN A 116 -15.88 3.03 -1.99
CA GLN A 116 -16.45 1.78 -1.47
C GLN A 116 -17.91 1.98 -1.04
N GLN A 117 -18.20 3.02 -0.26
CA GLN A 117 -19.57 3.34 0.19
C GLN A 117 -20.51 3.68 -0.99
N ALA A 118 -19.99 4.36 -2.02
CA ALA A 118 -20.73 4.63 -3.24
C ALA A 118 -20.99 3.35 -4.04
N TRP A 119 -19.99 2.48 -4.16
CA TRP A 119 -20.08 1.21 -4.87
C TRP A 119 -21.10 0.27 -4.25
N GLU A 120 -21.15 0.15 -2.92
CA GLU A 120 -22.11 -0.72 -2.24
C GLU A 120 -23.56 -0.36 -2.59
N ARG A 121 -23.88 0.94 -2.53
CA ARG A 121 -25.21 1.45 -2.90
C ARG A 121 -25.47 1.32 -4.41
N ALA A 122 -24.49 1.68 -5.23
CA ALA A 122 -24.62 1.63 -6.68
C ALA A 122 -24.81 0.20 -7.20
N ARG A 123 -24.09 -0.78 -6.63
CA ARG A 123 -24.21 -2.19 -6.98
C ARG A 123 -25.58 -2.75 -6.60
N ALA A 124 -26.08 -2.43 -5.40
CA ALA A 124 -27.40 -2.86 -4.97
C ALA A 124 -28.54 -2.29 -5.86
N ALA A 125 -28.34 -1.08 -6.38
CA ALA A 125 -29.29 -0.39 -7.26
C ALA A 125 -29.04 -0.61 -8.76
N ASP A 126 -28.05 -1.43 -9.14
CA ASP A 126 -27.57 -1.58 -10.52
C ASP A 126 -27.33 -0.24 -11.26
N HIS A 127 -26.74 0.74 -10.55
CA HIS A 127 -26.68 2.12 -10.98
C HIS A 127 -25.25 2.62 -11.19
N TRP A 128 -24.67 2.26 -12.35
CA TRP A 128 -23.30 2.63 -12.76
C TRP A 128 -22.99 4.12 -12.62
N LYS A 129 -23.91 5.01 -13.01
CA LYS A 129 -23.67 6.46 -13.02
C LYS A 129 -23.37 7.03 -11.63
N THR A 130 -23.81 6.37 -10.56
CA THR A 130 -23.48 6.76 -9.18
C THR A 130 -22.03 6.44 -8.84
N PHE A 131 -21.49 5.31 -9.34
CA PHE A 131 -20.14 4.86 -9.01
C PHE A 131 -19.07 5.43 -9.94
N ALA A 132 -19.39 5.64 -11.22
CA ALA A 132 -18.46 6.10 -12.25
C ALA A 132 -17.56 7.30 -11.84
N PRO A 133 -18.06 8.40 -11.23
CA PRO A 133 -17.20 9.51 -10.82
C PRO A 133 -16.18 9.13 -9.74
N HIS A 134 -16.56 8.29 -8.78
CA HIS A 134 -15.66 7.81 -7.72
C HIS A 134 -14.56 6.91 -8.29
N LEU A 135 -14.92 6.00 -9.22
CA LEU A 135 -13.93 5.17 -9.89
C LEU A 135 -12.94 6.00 -10.70
N GLN A 136 -13.42 7.04 -11.39
CA GLN A 136 -12.57 7.92 -12.19
C GLN A 136 -11.54 8.68 -11.33
N GLU A 137 -11.96 9.13 -10.14
CA GLU A 137 -11.07 9.77 -9.16
C GLU A 137 -10.02 8.78 -8.64
N ILE A 138 -10.43 7.59 -8.18
CA ILE A 138 -9.51 6.54 -7.71
C ILE A 138 -8.51 6.17 -8.80
N PHE A 139 -8.98 5.98 -10.04
CA PHE A 139 -8.12 5.65 -11.17
C PHE A 139 -7.10 6.75 -11.46
N SER A 140 -7.50 8.02 -11.40
CA SER A 140 -6.59 9.17 -11.57
C SER A 140 -5.51 9.18 -10.50
N LEU A 141 -5.88 8.99 -9.23
CA LEU A 141 -4.94 8.97 -8.10
C LEU A 141 -3.99 7.77 -8.17
N ARG A 142 -4.47 6.58 -8.55
CA ARG A 142 -3.63 5.39 -8.77
C ARG A 142 -2.63 5.57 -9.91
N ARG A 143 -3.01 6.28 -10.98
CA ARG A 143 -2.06 6.65 -12.04
C ARG A 143 -0.98 7.59 -11.53
N GLN A 144 -1.33 8.59 -10.73
CA GLN A 144 -0.34 9.48 -10.11
C GLN A 144 0.60 8.70 -9.19
N GLU A 145 0.07 7.79 -8.36
CA GLU A 145 0.88 6.89 -7.53
C GLU A 145 1.87 6.09 -8.36
N ALA A 146 1.43 5.49 -9.48
CA ALA A 146 2.30 4.77 -10.39
C ALA A 146 3.41 5.66 -10.98
N GLU A 147 3.09 6.90 -11.35
CA GLU A 147 4.07 7.87 -11.86
C GLU A 147 5.15 8.22 -10.82
N PHE A 148 4.77 8.37 -9.54
CA PHE A 148 5.73 8.59 -8.46
C PHE A 148 6.61 7.37 -8.19
N LEU A 149 6.07 6.16 -8.37
CA LEU A 149 6.75 4.90 -8.03
C LEU A 149 7.52 4.26 -9.17
N ARG A 150 7.25 4.60 -10.44
CA ARG A 150 7.88 3.93 -11.58
C ARG A 150 9.39 4.17 -11.61
N GLN A 151 10.18 3.16 -11.88
CA GLN A 151 11.56 3.41 -12.28
C GLN A 151 11.62 3.80 -13.77
N ASP A 152 12.73 4.40 -14.18
CA ASP A 152 12.88 4.83 -15.57
C ASP A 152 12.70 3.65 -16.54
N GLY A 153 11.76 3.80 -17.46
CA GLY A 153 11.44 2.77 -18.46
C GLY A 153 10.48 1.67 -18.00
N GLU A 154 10.06 1.64 -16.72
CA GLU A 154 9.07 0.67 -16.25
C GLU A 154 7.63 1.06 -16.67
N PRO A 155 6.82 0.12 -17.19
CA PRO A 155 5.40 0.37 -17.43
C PRO A 155 4.65 0.70 -16.13
N LEU A 156 3.79 1.71 -16.14
CA LEU A 156 3.00 2.12 -14.97
C LEU A 156 2.23 0.97 -14.31
N TYR A 157 1.68 0.06 -15.12
CA TYR A 157 0.94 -1.08 -14.61
C TYR A 157 1.85 -2.08 -13.88
N ASP A 158 3.06 -2.31 -14.37
CA ASP A 158 4.03 -3.21 -13.72
C ASP A 158 4.48 -2.63 -12.36
N THR A 159 4.64 -1.31 -12.27
CA THR A 159 4.91 -0.62 -11.00
C THR A 159 3.81 -0.83 -9.96
N LEU A 160 2.53 -0.83 -10.39
CA LEU A 160 1.41 -1.11 -9.50
C LEU A 160 1.26 -2.60 -9.19
N LEU A 161 1.63 -3.48 -10.13
CA LEU A 161 1.60 -4.92 -9.96
C LEU A 161 2.63 -5.40 -8.92
N ASP A 162 3.84 -4.84 -8.95
CA ASP A 162 4.94 -5.14 -8.01
C ASP A 162 4.57 -4.89 -6.55
N GLN A 163 3.52 -4.08 -6.31
CA GLN A 163 3.00 -3.85 -4.96
C GLN A 163 2.28 -5.05 -4.36
N TYR A 164 1.70 -5.89 -5.21
CA TYR A 164 0.90 -7.05 -4.81
C TYR A 164 1.69 -8.34 -4.96
N GLU A 165 2.47 -8.46 -6.03
CA GLU A 165 3.34 -9.60 -6.31
C GLU A 165 4.72 -9.08 -6.74
N GLU A 166 5.67 -9.15 -5.83
CA GLU A 166 7.03 -8.64 -6.04
C GLU A 166 7.71 -9.37 -7.21
N GLY A 167 8.22 -8.61 -8.18
CA GLY A 167 8.87 -9.15 -9.38
C GLY A 167 7.90 -9.58 -10.49
N ALA A 168 6.59 -9.57 -10.27
CA ALA A 168 5.62 -9.86 -11.33
C ALA A 168 5.63 -8.77 -12.41
N ARG A 169 5.49 -9.18 -13.67
CA ARG A 169 5.48 -8.29 -14.84
C ARG A 169 4.35 -8.68 -15.80
N SER A 170 3.67 -7.68 -16.36
CA SER A 170 2.54 -7.86 -17.28
C SER A 170 2.89 -8.73 -18.49
N LYS A 171 4.11 -8.64 -19.01
CA LYS A 171 4.56 -9.48 -20.14
C LYS A 171 4.52 -10.97 -19.79
N ALA A 172 5.01 -11.35 -18.61
CA ALA A 172 4.99 -12.74 -18.15
C ALA A 172 3.55 -13.20 -17.89
N LEU A 173 2.74 -12.38 -17.22
CA LEU A 173 1.33 -12.67 -16.97
C LEU A 173 0.54 -12.84 -18.27
N THR A 174 0.81 -12.03 -19.29
CA THR A 174 0.14 -12.12 -20.60
C THR A 174 0.38 -13.47 -21.26
N ALA A 175 1.62 -13.98 -21.20
CA ALA A 175 1.96 -15.29 -21.74
C ALA A 175 1.24 -16.42 -20.96
N THR A 176 1.23 -16.35 -19.63
CA THR A 176 0.51 -17.30 -18.78
C THR A 176 -1.00 -17.30 -19.06
N PHE A 177 -1.62 -16.11 -19.16
CA PHE A 177 -3.04 -16.00 -19.45
C PHE A 177 -3.41 -16.47 -20.87
N ALA A 178 -2.51 -16.31 -21.85
CA ALA A 178 -2.72 -16.86 -23.18
C ALA A 178 -2.80 -18.39 -23.15
N SER A 179 -1.83 -19.05 -22.52
CA SER A 179 -1.83 -20.51 -22.37
C SER A 179 -3.05 -21.02 -21.59
N LEU A 180 -3.44 -20.35 -20.51
CA LEU A 180 -4.64 -20.72 -19.76
C LEU A 180 -5.92 -20.53 -20.58
N ARG A 181 -6.00 -19.48 -21.40
CA ARG A 181 -7.16 -19.20 -22.26
C ARG A 181 -7.37 -20.34 -23.26
N ASP A 182 -6.30 -20.81 -23.91
CA ASP A 182 -6.39 -21.84 -24.94
C ASP A 182 -6.99 -23.15 -24.41
N GLU A 183 -6.64 -23.52 -23.19
CA GLU A 183 -7.17 -24.74 -22.54
C GLU A 183 -8.55 -24.51 -21.91
N LEU A 184 -8.74 -23.42 -21.15
CA LEU A 184 -9.96 -23.20 -20.37
C LEU A 184 -11.15 -22.84 -21.25
N VAL A 185 -10.98 -22.05 -22.32
CA VAL A 185 -12.10 -21.68 -23.20
C VAL A 185 -12.66 -22.90 -23.94
N CYS A 186 -11.83 -23.92 -24.21
CA CYS A 186 -12.31 -25.16 -24.80
C CYS A 186 -13.03 -26.07 -23.79
N LEU A 187 -12.80 -25.87 -22.49
CA LEU A 187 -13.35 -26.69 -21.41
C LEU A 187 -14.75 -26.24 -20.94
N VAL A 188 -15.07 -24.93 -21.03
CA VAL A 188 -16.36 -24.33 -20.65
C VAL A 188 -17.20 -23.96 -21.88
#